data_AF-A0A7J5ZJ07-F1
#
_entry.id   AF-A0A7J5ZJ07-F1
#
_cell.length_a   1.000
_cell.length_b   1.000
_cell.length_c   1.000
_cell.angle_alpha   90.00
_cell.angle_beta   90.00
_cell.angle_gamma   90.00
#
_symmetry.space_group_name_H-M   'P 1'
#
loop_
_entity.id
_entity.type
_entity.pdbx_description
1 polymer ?
#
loop_
_entity_poly.entity_id
_entity_poly.type
_entity_poly.pdbx_seq_one_letter_code
_entity_poly.pdbx_strand_id
1 'polypeptide(L)'
;MEHGMISLVCFDVTAVPVSMQVIKVRVERPNGVDLNNKAFLDDMLVEAKKNLRAQGLDDNVQLAWRKQPDGQVFQKEEEKKRDEL
;
A
#
# COMPACT_ATOMS: atom_id res chain seq x y z
N MET A 1 -5.21 18.34 -8.35
CA MET A 1 -5.47 16.90 -8.63
C MET A 1 -4.64 16.15 -7.62
N GLU A 2 -5.29 15.47 -6.67
CA GLU A 2 -4.62 14.96 -5.47
C GLU A 2 -4.22 13.50 -5.69
N HIS A 3 -2.97 13.20 -5.38
CA HIS A 3 -2.43 11.85 -5.49
C HIS A 3 -2.02 11.35 -4.09
N GLY A 4 -2.00 10.04 -3.86
CA GLY A 4 -1.59 9.43 -2.58
C GLY A 4 -0.47 8.41 -2.78
N MET A 5 0.36 8.15 -1.77
CA MET A 5 1.57 7.33 -1.90
C MET A 5 1.68 6.32 -0.74
N ILE A 6 1.83 5.00 -0.99
CA ILE A 6 1.90 3.94 0.07
C ILE A 6 3.13 3.05 -0.08
N SER A 7 3.47 2.26 0.95
CA SER A 7 4.41 1.13 0.97
C SER A 7 3.69 -0.13 1.52
N LEU A 8 3.64 -1.22 0.77
CA LEU A 8 3.13 -2.56 1.12
C LEU A 8 4.24 -3.37 1.78
N VAL A 9 3.93 -4.47 2.46
CA VAL A 9 4.95 -5.44 2.90
C VAL A 9 4.47 -6.86 2.59
N CYS A 10 5.36 -7.65 1.97
CA CYS A 10 5.16 -9.04 1.56
C CYS A 10 6.07 -9.94 2.41
N PHE A 11 5.52 -10.99 3.02
CA PHE A 11 6.30 -11.97 3.81
C PHE A 11 6.06 -13.39 3.28
N ASP A 12 7.14 -14.17 3.14
CA ASP A 12 7.12 -15.58 2.76
C ASP A 12 7.37 -16.46 4.01
N VAL A 13 6.46 -17.41 4.30
CA VAL A 13 6.50 -18.30 5.48
C VAL A 13 7.11 -19.65 5.11
N THR A 14 8.33 -19.63 4.59
CA THR A 14 9.17 -20.83 4.47
C THR A 14 10.54 -20.53 5.07
N ALA A 15 11.27 -21.53 5.56
CA ALA A 15 12.50 -21.41 6.37
C ALA A 15 13.74 -20.84 5.64
N VAL A 16 13.52 -19.95 4.68
CA VAL A 16 14.44 -19.24 3.80
C VAL A 16 14.39 -17.76 4.23
N PRO A 17 15.47 -16.94 4.06
CA PRO A 17 15.44 -15.52 4.44
C PRO A 17 14.12 -14.88 4.02
N VAL A 18 13.34 -14.42 5.01
CA VAL A 18 12.03 -13.80 4.80
C VAL A 18 12.26 -12.56 3.95
N SER A 19 12.06 -12.69 2.64
CA SER A 19 12.31 -11.61 1.70
C SER A 19 11.17 -10.63 1.84
N MET A 20 11.38 -9.60 2.66
CA MET A 20 10.38 -8.60 2.93
C MET A 20 10.32 -7.61 1.76
N GLN A 21 9.37 -7.79 0.84
CA GLN A 21 9.23 -6.88 -0.31
C GLN A 21 8.26 -5.75 0.00
N VAL A 22 8.60 -4.55 -0.43
CA VAL A 22 7.81 -3.35 -0.15
C VAL A 22 7.30 -2.72 -1.44
N ILE A 23 5.99 -2.71 -1.66
CA ILE A 23 5.38 -2.27 -2.94
C ILE A 23 4.65 -0.95 -2.77
N LYS A 24 4.84 -0.02 -3.70
CA LYS A 24 4.25 1.30 -3.58
C LYS A 24 2.85 1.37 -4.22
N VAL A 25 1.81 1.73 -3.46
CA VAL A 25 0.44 1.87 -4.01
C VAL A 25 0.07 3.35 -4.07
N ARG A 26 -0.51 3.78 -5.18
CA ARG A 26 -0.96 5.16 -5.39
C ARG A 26 -2.43 5.14 -5.76
N VAL A 27 -3.24 5.85 -4.98
CA VAL A 27 -4.67 6.03 -5.28
C VAL A 27 -4.82 7.40 -5.92
N GLU A 28 -5.33 7.43 -7.14
CA GLU A 28 -5.59 8.65 -7.87
C GLU A 28 -7.03 9.09 -7.65
N ARG A 29 -7.24 10.37 -7.32
CA ARG A 29 -8.57 10.97 -7.08
C ARG A 29 -9.37 10.25 -5.98
N PRO A 30 -8.91 10.28 -4.72
CA PRO A 30 -9.76 9.92 -3.60
C PRO A 30 -10.93 10.93 -3.56
N ASN A 31 -12.12 10.53 -4.01
CA ASN A 31 -13.28 11.41 -4.19
C ASN A 31 -13.92 11.79 -2.84
N GLY A 32 -13.13 12.39 -1.93
CA GLY A 32 -13.48 12.58 -0.52
C GLY A 32 -13.48 11.30 0.32
N VAL A 33 -12.96 10.19 -0.21
CA VAL A 33 -12.89 8.90 0.49
C VAL A 33 -11.77 8.95 1.53
N ASP A 34 -12.10 8.57 2.77
CA ASP A 34 -11.10 8.35 3.81
C ASP A 34 -10.33 7.04 3.54
N LEU A 35 -9.10 7.20 3.04
CA LEU A 35 -8.22 6.08 2.69
C LEU A 35 -7.68 5.34 3.93
N ASN A 36 -7.78 5.92 5.13
CA ASN A 36 -7.35 5.29 6.37
C ASN A 36 -8.51 4.60 7.12
N ASN A 37 -9.72 4.58 6.54
CA ASN A 37 -10.82 3.79 7.07
C ASN A 37 -10.49 2.29 7.02
N LYS A 38 -10.64 1.61 8.17
CA LYS A 38 -10.35 0.18 8.30
C LYS A 38 -11.08 -0.69 7.27
N ALA A 39 -12.35 -0.41 6.98
CA ALA A 39 -13.12 -1.18 6.01
C ALA A 39 -12.60 -0.99 4.59
N PHE A 40 -12.22 0.25 4.24
CA PHE A 40 -11.64 0.57 2.94
C PHE A 40 -10.27 -0.09 2.75
N LEU A 41 -9.42 -0.05 3.77
CA LEU A 41 -8.10 -0.70 3.77
C LEU A 41 -8.20 -2.22 3.59
N ASP A 42 -9.17 -2.86 4.23
CA ASP A 42 -9.37 -4.31 4.13
C ASP A 42 -9.79 -4.71 2.71
N ASP A 43 -10.77 -4.01 2.14
CA ASP A 43 -11.27 -4.25 0.78
C ASP A 43 -10.17 -4.04 -0.27
N MET A 44 -9.40 -2.96 -0.13
CA MET A 44 -8.30 -2.66 -1.04
C MET A 44 -7.14 -3.66 -0.91
N LEU A 45 -6.90 -4.21 0.29
CA LEU A 45 -5.89 -5.26 0.49
C LEU A 45 -6.30 -6.55 -0.21
N VAL A 46 -7.58 -6.90 -0.17
CA VAL A 46 -8.14 -8.05 -0.90
C VAL A 46 -7.99 -7.85 -2.41
N GLU A 47 -8.30 -6.66 -2.93
CA GLU A 47 -8.13 -6.35 -4.35
C GLU A 47 -6.66 -6.37 -4.79
N ALA A 48 -5.78 -5.75 -3.99
CA ALA A 48 -4.33 -5.77 -4.24
C ALA A 48 -3.80 -7.22 -4.26
N LYS A 49 -4.23 -8.06 -3.31
CA LYS A 49 -3.84 -9.48 -3.30
C LYS A 49 -4.30 -10.21 -4.55
N LYS A 50 -5.55 -10.00 -5.00
CA LYS A 50 -6.06 -10.61 -6.25
C LYS A 50 -5.22 -10.20 -7.46
N ASN A 51 -4.91 -8.90 -7.60
CA ASN A 51 -4.11 -8.40 -8.71
C ASN A 51 -2.65 -8.89 -8.68
N LEU A 52 -2.05 -9.02 -7.49
CA LEU A 52 -0.70 -9.55 -7.35
C LEU A 52 -0.67 -11.05 -7.65
N ARG A 53 -1.67 -11.83 -7.23
CA ARG A 53 -1.80 -13.25 -7.60
C ARG A 53 -1.93 -13.43 -9.11
N ALA A 54 -2.72 -12.58 -9.78
CA ALA A 54 -2.81 -12.58 -11.24
C ALA A 54 -1.47 -12.28 -11.94
N GLN A 55 -0.53 -11.62 -11.24
CA GLN A 55 0.83 -11.34 -11.70
C GLN A 55 1.85 -12.40 -11.26
N GLY A 56 1.42 -13.49 -10.62
CA GLY A 56 2.28 -14.61 -10.21
C GLY A 56 2.76 -14.56 -8.76
N LEU A 57 2.12 -13.76 -7.89
CA LEU A 57 2.39 -13.83 -6.45
C LEU A 57 1.97 -15.19 -5.88
N ASP A 58 2.87 -15.81 -5.13
CA ASP A 58 2.63 -17.10 -4.47
C ASP A 58 1.53 -17.01 -3.40
N ASP A 59 0.77 -18.09 -3.22
CA ASP A 59 -0.34 -18.14 -2.27
C ASP A 59 0.12 -18.15 -0.79
N ASN A 60 1.38 -18.53 -0.53
CA ASN A 60 2.00 -18.53 0.80
C ASN A 60 2.42 -17.13 1.26
N VAL A 61 2.25 -16.11 0.41
CA VAL A 61 2.58 -14.74 0.76
C VAL A 61 1.51 -14.11 1.66
N GLN A 62 1.97 -13.56 2.78
CA GLN A 62 1.18 -12.66 3.62
C GLN A 62 1.35 -11.21 3.16
N LEU A 63 0.23 -10.54 2.92
CA LEU A 63 0.16 -9.11 2.58
C LEU A 63 -0.42 -8.36 3.77
N ALA A 64 0.27 -7.30 4.18
CA ALA A 64 -0.20 -6.40 5.22
C ALA A 64 0.13 -4.95 4.89
N TRP A 65 -0.69 -4.04 5.40
CA TRP A 65 -0.40 -2.63 5.36
C TRP A 65 0.74 -2.28 6.31
N ARG A 66 1.74 -1.55 5.79
CA ARG A 66 2.75 -0.94 6.64
C ARG A 66 2.14 0.27 7.35
N LYS A 67 2.09 0.22 8.67
CA LYS A 67 1.77 1.42 9.47
C LYS A 67 3.01 2.32 9.51
N GLN A 68 2.78 3.60 9.25
CA GLN A 68 3.80 4.64 9.40
C GLN A 68 3.96 5.01 10.89
N PRO A 69 5.01 5.76 11.28
CA PRO A 69 5.16 6.22 12.67
C PRO A 69 3.95 7.01 13.20
N ASP A 70 3.20 7.65 12.31
CA ASP A 70 1.96 8.37 12.63
C ASP A 70 0.73 7.45 12.79
N GLY A 71 0.90 6.13 12.63
CA GLY A 71 -0.18 5.14 12.73
C GLY A 71 -1.05 5.00 11.48
N GLN A 72 -1.00 5.98 10.56
CA GLN A 72 -1.68 5.94 9.27
C GLN A 72 -0.97 5.00 8.28
N VAL A 73 -1.74 4.49 7.30
CA VAL A 73 -1.22 3.68 6.19
C VAL A 73 -1.01 4.55 4.96
N PHE A 74 -2.04 5.33 4.64
CA PHE A 74 -2.02 6.28 3.53
C PHE A 74 -1.62 7.66 4.00
N GLN A 75 -0.73 8.29 3.25
CA GLN A 75 -0.48 9.71 3.33
C GLN A 75 -0.96 10.40 2.06
N LYS A 76 -1.52 11.59 2.26
CA LYS A 76 -1.82 12.51 1.18
C LYS A 76 -0.49 12.93 0.57
N GLU A 77 -0.31 12.76 -0.74
CA GLU A 77 0.89 13.26 -1.41
C GLU A 77 0.73 14.79 -1.46
N GLU A 78 1.47 15.49 -0.59
CA GLU A 78 1.58 16.94 -0.72
C GLU A 78 2.31 17.21 -2.04
N GLU A 79 1.66 17.97 -2.91
CA GLU A 79 2.29 18.48 -4.12
C GLU A 79 3.42 19.39 -3.66
N LYS A 80 4.67 18.90 -3.69
CA LYS A 80 5.83 19.76 -3.49
C LYS A 80 5.75 20.82 -4.59
N LYS A 81 5.29 22.03 -4.24
CA LYS A 81 5.65 23.21 -5.01
C LYS A 81 7.17 23.16 -5.12
N ARG A 82 7.64 23.00 -6.35
CA ARG A 82 9.02 23.28 -6.71
C ARG A 82 9.20 24.77 -6.42
N ASP A 83 9.62 25.10 -5.20
CA ASP A 83 10.20 26.40 -4.92
C ASP A 83 11.43 26.50 -5.83
N GLU A 84 11.22 27.24 -6.90
CA GLU A 84 12.23 27.87 -7.72
C GLU A 84 13.13 28.70 -6.78
N LEU A 85 14.36 28.25 -6.57
CA LEU A 85 15.50 29.13 -6.26
C LEU A 85 16.80 28.51 -6.79
#